data_AF-A0A218PPF5-F1
#
_entry.id   AF-A0A218PPF5-F1
#
_cell.length_a   1.000
_cell.length_b   1.000
_cell.length_c   1.000
_cell.angle_alpha   90.00
_cell.angle_beta   90.00
_cell.angle_gamma   90.00
#
_symmetry.space_group_name_H-M   'P 1'
#
loop_
_entity.id
_entity.type
_entity.pdbx_description
1 polymer ?
#
loop_
_entity_poly.entity_id
_entity_poly.type
_entity_poly.pdbx_seq_one_letter_code
_entity_poly.pdbx_strand_id
1 'polypeptide(L)'
;MADTRGVLILGEGAVLKGEVKQGRRVEVWGYVEGGVTASELVVQEGGKVLGNVKTDTAEVYGTLQGDVRVQQLFTLKSTGTAAGKIKYGRLAMEEGAELSAHVRNIPPAIAGDLDLSVGQGRSVRITLADLNAVDPDDKPEDLTFSVSNASGGFVAFAAAQKTPVTSFTQADLEGGQVYFSHDGSDATKAQFDVSVADASGASSGPAMTVHVAVRQ
;
A
#
# COMPACT_ATOMS: atom_id res chain seq x y z
N MET A 1 2.45 -49.66 -4.02
CA MET A 1 3.57 -48.73 -3.80
C MET A 1 3.02 -47.32 -3.94
N ALA A 2 3.31 -46.42 -3.01
CA ALA A 2 2.85 -45.03 -3.12
C ALA A 2 3.50 -44.38 -4.35
N ASP A 3 2.72 -43.65 -5.16
CA ASP A 3 3.24 -42.92 -6.32
C ASP A 3 4.05 -41.71 -5.84
N THR A 4 5.37 -41.86 -5.87
CA THR A 4 6.34 -40.83 -5.44
C THR A 4 6.74 -39.89 -6.56
N ARG A 5 6.11 -39.96 -7.74
CA ARG A 5 6.44 -39.06 -8.86
C ARG A 5 6.20 -37.61 -8.46
N GLY A 6 7.23 -36.78 -8.67
CA GLY A 6 7.21 -35.35 -8.36
C GLY A 6 7.22 -35.01 -6.87
N VAL A 7 7.52 -35.96 -5.99
CA VAL A 7 7.64 -35.69 -4.54
C VAL A 7 9.10 -35.48 -4.17
N LEU A 8 9.38 -34.37 -3.50
CA LEU A 8 10.67 -34.11 -2.85
C LEU A 8 10.43 -34.05 -1.34
N ILE A 9 11.18 -34.86 -0.59
CA ILE A 9 11.19 -34.81 0.88
C ILE A 9 12.60 -34.44 1.32
N LEU A 10 12.72 -33.31 2.02
CA LEU A 10 13.96 -32.88 2.66
C LEU A 10 13.89 -33.28 4.13
N GLY A 11 14.65 -34.31 4.51
CA GLY A 11 14.68 -34.83 5.88
C GLY A 11 15.30 -33.87 6.90
N GLU A 12 15.12 -34.19 8.19
CA GLU A 12 15.67 -33.42 9.29
C GLU A 12 17.21 -33.30 9.18
N GLY A 13 17.75 -32.12 9.49
CA GLY A 13 19.19 -31.83 9.40
C GLY A 13 19.73 -31.68 7.96
N ALA A 14 18.95 -32.00 6.93
CA ALA A 14 19.37 -31.79 5.55
C ALA A 14 19.25 -30.30 5.17
N VAL A 15 20.26 -29.82 4.43
CA VAL A 15 20.33 -28.44 3.95
C VAL A 15 20.32 -28.47 2.43
N LEU A 16 19.33 -27.81 1.83
CA LEU A 16 19.25 -27.59 0.39
C LEU A 16 19.52 -26.11 0.09
N LYS A 17 20.57 -25.84 -0.68
CA LYS A 17 20.84 -24.50 -1.23
C LYS A 17 20.68 -24.53 -2.75
N GLY A 18 19.68 -23.83 -3.29
CA GLY A 18 19.41 -23.83 -4.72
C GLY A 18 17.93 -23.72 -5.08
N GLU A 19 17.56 -24.21 -6.26
CA GLU A 19 16.19 -24.13 -6.78
C GLU A 19 15.55 -25.51 -6.96
N VAL A 20 14.33 -25.65 -6.45
CA VAL A 20 13.42 -26.76 -6.74
C VAL A 20 12.39 -26.26 -7.76
N LYS A 21 12.32 -26.90 -8.93
CA LYS A 21 11.37 -26.59 -10.00
C LYS A 21 10.45 -27.77 -10.28
N GLN A 22 9.18 -27.49 -10.55
CA GLN A 22 8.18 -28.46 -11.00
C GLN A 22 7.96 -29.64 -10.02
N GLY A 23 7.98 -29.38 -8.71
CA GLY A 23 7.56 -30.37 -7.71
C GLY A 23 6.04 -30.51 -7.69
N ARG A 24 5.51 -31.74 -7.66
CA ARG A 24 4.09 -31.94 -7.31
C ARG A 24 3.89 -31.65 -5.82
N ARG A 25 4.75 -32.22 -4.98
CA ARG A 25 4.75 -31.98 -3.53
C ARG A 25 6.18 -31.83 -3.03
N VAL A 26 6.42 -30.79 -2.25
CA VAL A 26 7.71 -30.54 -1.56
C VAL A 26 7.43 -30.54 -0.07
N GLU A 27 8.10 -31.43 0.65
CA GLU A 27 7.97 -31.57 2.10
C GLU A 27 9.31 -31.29 2.77
N VAL A 28 9.33 -30.36 3.72
CA VAL A 28 10.56 -29.84 4.31
C VAL A 28 10.56 -30.04 5.83
N TRP A 29 11.41 -30.95 6.29
CA TRP A 29 11.77 -31.14 7.70
C TRP A 29 13.11 -30.48 8.04
N GLY A 30 13.99 -30.31 7.05
CA GLY A 30 15.29 -29.65 7.17
C GLY A 30 15.26 -28.15 6.86
N TYR A 31 16.31 -27.67 6.20
CA TYR A 31 16.49 -26.26 5.86
C TYR A 31 16.64 -26.09 4.34
N VAL A 32 15.84 -25.20 3.75
CA VAL A 32 15.90 -24.81 2.33
C VAL A 32 16.27 -23.33 2.24
N GLU A 33 17.28 -23.02 1.44
CA GLU A 33 17.66 -21.66 1.06
C GLU A 33 17.66 -21.53 -0.47
N GLY A 34 16.69 -20.78 -1.00
CA GLY A 34 16.58 -20.52 -2.43
C GLY A 34 15.14 -20.59 -2.95
N GLY A 35 14.96 -21.10 -4.17
CA GLY A 35 13.68 -21.07 -4.87
C GLY A 35 12.90 -22.39 -4.74
N VAL A 36 11.62 -22.34 -4.38
CA VAL A 36 10.74 -23.50 -4.38
C VAL A 36 9.54 -23.24 -5.28
N THR A 37 9.40 -24.02 -6.35
CA THR A 37 8.21 -24.03 -7.22
C THR A 37 7.58 -25.41 -7.22
N ALA A 38 6.40 -25.53 -6.63
CA ALA A 38 5.67 -26.78 -6.50
C ALA A 38 4.15 -26.56 -6.60
N SER A 39 3.34 -27.63 -6.68
CA SER A 39 1.88 -27.50 -6.50
C SER A 39 1.51 -27.49 -5.01
N GLU A 40 2.17 -28.31 -4.20
CA GLU A 40 1.97 -28.41 -2.75
C GLU A 40 3.30 -28.22 -2.02
N LEU A 41 3.34 -27.32 -1.05
CA LEU A 41 4.45 -27.15 -0.11
C LEU A 41 3.99 -27.49 1.30
N VAL A 42 4.72 -28.36 1.99
CA VAL A 42 4.53 -28.64 3.40
C VAL A 42 5.83 -28.33 4.13
N VAL A 43 5.80 -27.35 5.04
CA VAL A 43 6.92 -27.05 5.94
C VAL A 43 6.58 -27.65 7.28
N GLN A 44 7.25 -28.74 7.63
CA GLN A 44 7.00 -29.50 8.85
C GLN A 44 7.57 -28.78 10.07
N GLU A 45 7.23 -29.25 11.27
CA GLU A 45 7.77 -28.71 12.52
C GLU A 45 9.32 -28.81 12.52
N GLY A 46 10.00 -27.74 12.91
CA GLY A 46 11.46 -27.62 12.82
C GLY A 46 12.00 -27.31 11.41
N GLY A 47 11.19 -27.52 10.37
CA GLY A 47 11.51 -27.19 8.98
C GLY A 47 11.60 -25.68 8.74
N LYS A 48 12.55 -25.27 7.90
CA LYS A 48 12.81 -23.85 7.58
C LYS A 48 12.96 -23.66 6.08
N VAL A 49 12.20 -22.72 5.52
CA VAL A 49 12.30 -22.36 4.10
C VAL A 49 12.55 -20.87 3.98
N LEU A 50 13.71 -20.50 3.44
CA LEU A 50 14.13 -19.12 3.20
C LEU A 50 14.29 -18.88 1.70
N GLY A 51 13.52 -17.95 1.13
CA GLY A 51 13.69 -17.50 -0.26
C GLY A 51 12.39 -17.31 -1.03
N ASN A 52 12.39 -17.66 -2.31
CA ASN A 52 11.27 -17.42 -3.22
C ASN A 52 10.40 -18.66 -3.34
N VAL A 53 9.15 -18.58 -2.89
CA VAL A 53 8.22 -19.72 -2.92
C VAL A 53 7.04 -19.43 -3.84
N LYS A 54 6.76 -20.35 -4.77
CA LYS A 54 5.61 -20.32 -5.67
C LYS A 54 4.89 -21.65 -5.60
N THR A 55 3.68 -21.66 -5.06
CA THR A 55 2.89 -22.89 -4.91
C THR A 55 1.38 -22.65 -5.05
N ASP A 56 0.62 -23.71 -5.31
CA ASP A 56 -0.85 -23.61 -5.34
C ASP A 56 -1.39 -23.67 -3.91
N THR A 57 -0.89 -24.61 -3.11
CA THR A 57 -1.18 -24.74 -1.68
C THR A 57 0.09 -24.77 -0.84
N ALA A 58 0.01 -24.24 0.38
CA ALA A 58 1.07 -24.33 1.37
C ALA A 58 0.51 -24.61 2.76
N GLU A 59 1.09 -25.58 3.47
CA GLU A 59 0.82 -25.87 4.88
C GLU A 59 2.12 -25.70 5.69
N VAL A 60 2.08 -24.84 6.71
CA VAL A 60 3.28 -24.43 7.47
C VAL A 60 3.10 -24.71 8.95
N TYR A 61 3.87 -25.68 9.44
CA TYR A 61 4.10 -26.00 10.85
C TYR A 61 5.43 -25.41 11.35
N GLY A 62 6.40 -25.20 10.47
CA GLY A 62 7.72 -24.63 10.78
C GLY A 62 7.85 -23.15 10.45
N THR A 63 8.99 -22.74 9.89
CA THR A 63 9.27 -21.35 9.50
C THR A 63 9.33 -21.19 7.98
N LEU A 64 8.57 -20.22 7.46
CA LEU A 64 8.61 -19.82 6.06
C LEU A 64 8.93 -18.32 5.94
N GLN A 65 10.06 -17.97 5.33
CA GLN A 65 10.47 -16.57 5.20
C GLN A 65 10.91 -16.21 3.77
N GLY A 66 10.40 -15.08 3.23
CA GLY A 66 10.84 -14.54 1.94
C GLY A 66 9.72 -13.95 1.08
N ASP A 67 9.84 -14.08 -0.26
CA ASP A 67 8.77 -13.72 -1.22
C ASP A 67 7.95 -14.98 -1.52
N VAL A 68 6.77 -15.05 -0.93
CA VAL A 68 5.90 -16.24 -0.94
C VAL A 68 4.66 -15.93 -1.74
N ARG A 69 4.36 -16.75 -2.75
CA ARG A 69 3.14 -16.70 -3.55
C ARG A 69 2.41 -18.04 -3.49
N VAL A 70 1.28 -18.06 -2.81
CA VAL A 70 0.37 -19.21 -2.69
C VAL A 70 -0.92 -18.91 -3.45
N GLN A 71 -1.25 -19.66 -4.50
CA GLN A 71 -2.35 -19.28 -5.38
C GLN A 71 -3.74 -19.55 -4.79
N GLN A 72 -3.92 -20.65 -4.07
CA GLN A 72 -5.23 -21.15 -3.66
C GLN A 72 -5.46 -21.05 -2.14
N LEU A 73 -4.63 -21.73 -1.35
CA LEU A 73 -4.79 -21.79 0.11
C LEU A 73 -3.45 -21.83 0.81
N PHE A 74 -3.24 -20.86 1.69
CA PHE A 74 -2.14 -20.81 2.62
C PHE A 74 -2.65 -21.14 4.03
N THR A 75 -2.17 -22.24 4.61
CA THR A 75 -2.53 -22.70 5.95
C THR A 75 -1.33 -22.54 6.87
N LEU A 76 -1.44 -21.69 7.89
CA LEU A 76 -0.52 -21.72 9.03
C LEU A 76 -1.13 -22.56 10.15
N LYS A 77 -0.34 -23.51 10.62
CA LYS A 77 -0.68 -24.39 11.74
C LYS A 77 -0.24 -23.75 13.05
N SER A 78 -0.64 -24.31 14.18
CA SER A 78 -0.43 -23.73 15.52
C SER A 78 1.04 -23.39 15.86
N THR A 79 2.02 -24.05 15.27
CA THR A 79 3.46 -23.77 15.44
C THR A 79 4.08 -23.01 14.27
N GLY A 80 3.28 -22.74 13.23
CA GLY A 80 3.71 -22.16 11.97
C GLY A 80 4.03 -20.68 12.09
N THR A 81 5.19 -20.30 11.57
CA THR A 81 5.64 -18.91 11.47
C THR A 81 5.87 -18.56 10.01
N ALA A 82 5.28 -17.47 9.54
CA ALA A 82 5.52 -16.98 8.19
C ALA A 82 5.89 -15.50 8.18
N ALA A 83 6.99 -15.14 7.51
CA ALA A 83 7.48 -13.77 7.49
C ALA A 83 7.92 -13.29 6.09
N GLY A 84 7.72 -12.01 5.80
CA GLY A 84 8.19 -11.38 4.56
C GLY A 84 7.05 -10.93 3.64
N LYS A 85 7.26 -11.01 2.32
CA LYS A 85 6.29 -10.56 1.33
C LYS A 85 5.43 -11.73 0.89
N ILE A 86 4.21 -11.80 1.41
CA ILE A 86 3.35 -12.98 1.24
C ILE A 86 2.10 -12.57 0.45
N LYS A 87 1.88 -13.23 -0.69
CA LYS A 87 0.65 -13.16 -1.48
C LYS A 87 -0.06 -14.50 -1.43
N TYR A 88 -1.33 -14.50 -1.02
CA TYR A 88 -2.14 -15.70 -0.92
C TYR A 88 -3.52 -15.49 -1.57
N GLY A 89 -4.12 -16.56 -2.07
CA GLY A 89 -5.53 -16.55 -2.49
C GLY A 89 -6.48 -16.55 -1.29
N ARG A 90 -6.35 -17.56 -0.42
CA ARG A 90 -7.05 -17.67 0.86
C ARG A 90 -6.05 -17.98 1.97
N LEU A 91 -6.33 -17.50 3.17
CA LEU A 91 -5.54 -17.73 4.38
C LEU A 91 -6.39 -18.48 5.41
N ALA A 92 -5.83 -19.55 5.98
CA ALA A 92 -6.36 -20.25 7.14
C ALA A 92 -5.27 -20.30 8.23
N MET A 93 -5.64 -19.99 9.47
CA MET A 93 -4.69 -19.95 10.59
C MET A 93 -5.30 -20.69 11.78
N GLU A 94 -4.49 -21.52 12.43
CA GLU A 94 -4.83 -22.15 13.70
C GLU A 94 -4.40 -21.27 14.89
N GLU A 95 -4.98 -21.52 16.06
CA GLU A 95 -4.59 -20.86 17.30
C GLU A 95 -3.10 -21.13 17.60
N GLY A 96 -2.32 -20.06 17.82
CA GLY A 96 -0.87 -20.13 18.02
C GLY A 96 -0.02 -19.81 16.77
N ALA A 97 -0.62 -19.80 15.57
CA ALA A 97 0.08 -19.42 14.35
C ALA A 97 0.50 -17.94 14.34
N GLU A 98 1.71 -17.65 13.86
CA GLU A 98 2.21 -16.28 13.72
C GLU A 98 2.50 -15.91 12.26
N LEU A 99 1.93 -14.79 11.80
CA LEU A 99 2.14 -14.23 10.47
C LEU A 99 2.69 -12.80 10.57
N SER A 100 3.93 -12.60 10.15
CA SER A 100 4.60 -11.29 10.06
C SER A 100 4.81 -10.90 8.60
N ALA A 101 3.74 -10.45 7.95
CA ALA A 101 3.80 -9.99 6.57
C ALA A 101 4.16 -8.51 6.48
N HIS A 102 5.05 -8.14 5.55
CA HIS A 102 5.25 -6.74 5.17
C HIS A 102 4.11 -6.35 4.24
N VAL A 103 3.12 -5.63 4.76
CA VAL A 103 2.15 -4.93 3.91
C VAL A 103 2.91 -3.85 3.18
N ARG A 104 2.89 -3.89 1.84
CA ARG A 104 3.53 -2.84 1.04
C ARG A 104 2.58 -1.66 1.01
N ASN A 105 2.93 -0.62 1.76
CA ASN A 105 2.26 0.68 1.65
C ASN A 105 2.18 1.11 0.19
N ILE A 106 0.99 1.41 -0.32
CA ILE A 106 0.80 1.98 -1.65
C ILE A 106 0.82 3.50 -1.46
N PRO A 107 1.69 4.25 -2.16
CA PRO A 107 1.66 5.70 -2.01
C PRO A 107 0.35 6.30 -2.54
N PRO A 108 -0.14 7.38 -1.93
CA PRO A 108 -1.38 8.02 -2.35
C PRO A 108 -1.20 8.67 -3.73
N ALA A 109 -2.30 8.73 -4.49
CA ALA A 109 -2.33 9.39 -5.79
C ALA A 109 -3.28 10.59 -5.77
N ILE A 110 -2.83 11.72 -6.33
CA ILE A 110 -3.69 12.89 -6.54
C ILE A 110 -4.56 12.67 -7.78
N ALA A 111 -5.83 13.02 -7.67
CA ALA A 111 -6.84 13.01 -8.71
C ALA A 111 -7.63 14.33 -8.71
N GLY A 112 -8.55 14.47 -9.66
CA GLY A 112 -9.25 15.72 -9.97
C GLY A 112 -8.74 16.32 -11.27
N ASP A 113 -9.40 17.36 -11.76
CA ASP A 113 -8.94 18.11 -12.94
C ASP A 113 -7.87 19.15 -12.61
N LEU A 114 -7.65 19.47 -11.32
CA LEU A 114 -6.71 20.46 -10.81
C LEU A 114 -6.99 21.88 -11.36
N ASP A 115 -8.23 22.15 -11.71
CA ASP A 115 -8.68 23.43 -12.24
C ASP A 115 -9.78 24.03 -11.33
N LEU A 116 -9.59 25.27 -10.91
CA LEU A 116 -10.54 26.01 -10.09
C LEU A 116 -10.94 27.32 -10.76
N SER A 117 -12.11 27.84 -10.40
CA SER A 117 -12.49 29.20 -10.79
C SER A 117 -13.08 30.00 -9.64
N VAL A 118 -12.47 31.16 -9.36
CA VAL A 118 -12.81 32.05 -8.24
C VAL A 118 -13.14 33.45 -8.75
N GLY A 119 -13.99 34.20 -8.04
CA GLY A 119 -14.17 35.63 -8.30
C GLY A 119 -13.05 36.45 -7.65
N GLN A 120 -12.67 37.58 -8.25
CA GLN A 120 -11.65 38.48 -7.69
C GLN A 120 -12.00 38.86 -6.24
N GLY A 121 -11.08 38.59 -5.32
CA GLY A 121 -11.22 38.89 -3.88
C GLY A 121 -12.27 38.04 -3.16
N ARG A 122 -12.74 36.96 -3.80
CA ARG A 122 -13.69 35.99 -3.22
C ARG A 122 -12.97 34.69 -2.88
N SER A 123 -13.70 33.85 -2.17
CA SER A 123 -13.28 32.48 -1.87
C SER A 123 -14.18 31.49 -2.62
N VAL A 124 -13.59 30.39 -3.07
CA VAL A 124 -14.29 29.27 -3.69
C VAL A 124 -13.98 28.00 -2.92
N ARG A 125 -14.99 27.15 -2.72
CA ARG A 125 -14.80 25.84 -2.10
C ARG A 125 -14.06 24.94 -3.08
N ILE A 126 -13.03 24.23 -2.61
CA ILE A 126 -12.38 23.17 -3.38
C ILE A 126 -13.23 21.90 -3.23
N THR A 127 -13.59 21.28 -4.34
CA THR A 127 -14.43 20.07 -4.39
C THR A 127 -13.61 18.86 -4.83
N LEU A 128 -14.21 17.67 -4.69
CA LEU A 128 -13.60 16.41 -5.12
C LEU A 128 -13.46 16.26 -6.64
N ALA A 129 -14.12 17.13 -7.41
CA ALA A 129 -13.90 17.22 -8.85
C ALA A 129 -12.59 17.95 -9.16
N ASP A 130 -12.26 18.97 -8.36
CA ASP A 130 -11.09 19.82 -8.57
C ASP A 130 -9.83 19.16 -7.99
N LEU A 131 -9.93 18.57 -6.80
CA LEU A 131 -8.83 17.95 -6.09
C LEU A 131 -9.31 16.76 -5.25
N ASN A 132 -8.58 15.66 -5.30
CA ASN A 132 -8.87 14.45 -4.53
C ASN A 132 -7.58 13.66 -4.28
N ALA A 133 -7.51 12.87 -3.21
CA ALA A 133 -6.47 11.86 -3.01
C ALA A 133 -7.11 10.48 -2.94
N VAL A 134 -6.53 9.51 -3.65
CA VAL A 134 -6.97 8.12 -3.66
C VAL A 134 -5.83 7.25 -3.15
N ASP A 135 -6.13 6.48 -2.11
CA ASP A 135 -5.23 5.51 -1.51
C ASP A 135 -6.01 4.21 -1.18
N PRO A 136 -5.56 3.03 -1.64
CA PRO A 136 -6.25 1.77 -1.37
C PRO A 136 -6.09 1.21 0.06
N ASP A 137 -5.08 1.64 0.81
CA ASP A 137 -4.73 1.13 2.13
C ASP A 137 -4.83 2.15 3.27
N ASP A 138 -4.94 3.44 2.95
CA ASP A 138 -5.17 4.50 3.94
C ASP A 138 -6.58 5.10 3.90
N LYS A 139 -7.02 5.64 5.05
CA LYS A 139 -8.30 6.35 5.16
C LYS A 139 -8.15 7.83 4.81
N PRO A 140 -9.24 8.54 4.45
CA PRO A 140 -9.23 9.98 4.21
C PRO A 140 -8.63 10.84 5.33
N GLU A 141 -8.76 10.42 6.59
CA GLU A 141 -8.22 11.11 7.76
C GLU A 141 -6.69 11.01 7.87
N ASP A 142 -6.09 9.99 7.24
CA ASP A 142 -4.66 9.68 7.27
C ASP A 142 -3.91 10.24 6.04
N LEU A 143 -4.64 10.81 5.07
CA LEU A 143 -4.07 11.45 3.88
C LEU A 143 -3.96 12.96 4.06
N THR A 144 -2.74 13.47 4.18
CA THR A 144 -2.47 14.88 4.42
C THR A 144 -1.93 15.57 3.17
N PHE A 145 -2.68 16.55 2.67
CA PHE A 145 -2.21 17.47 1.65
C PHE A 145 -1.27 18.52 2.24
N SER A 146 -0.20 18.82 1.52
CA SER A 146 0.69 19.96 1.76
C SER A 146 0.60 20.94 0.61
N VAL A 147 0.35 22.21 0.93
CA VAL A 147 0.21 23.31 -0.02
C VAL A 147 1.50 24.12 -0.06
N SER A 148 1.95 24.46 -1.26
CA SER A 148 3.17 25.25 -1.50
C SER A 148 2.99 26.16 -2.71
N ASN A 149 3.95 27.07 -2.94
CA ASN A 149 4.02 27.92 -4.15
C ASN A 149 2.71 28.66 -4.50
N ALA A 150 1.92 29.01 -3.48
CA ALA A 150 0.66 29.72 -3.67
C ALA A 150 0.90 31.15 -4.19
N SER A 151 0.12 31.55 -5.19
CA SER A 151 0.16 32.89 -5.79
C SER A 151 -1.24 33.34 -6.22
N GLY A 152 -1.51 34.65 -6.11
CA GLY A 152 -2.84 35.22 -6.35
C GLY A 152 -3.89 34.84 -5.30
N GLY A 153 -3.48 34.29 -4.17
CA GLY A 153 -4.37 33.80 -3.12
C GLY A 153 -3.71 32.74 -2.25
N PHE A 154 -4.51 32.09 -1.43
CA PHE A 154 -4.08 31.05 -0.51
C PHE A 154 -5.20 30.05 -0.23
N VAL A 155 -4.83 28.84 0.21
CA VAL A 155 -5.78 27.85 0.72
C VAL A 155 -6.13 28.18 2.16
N ALA A 156 -7.40 28.03 2.55
CA ALA A 156 -7.91 28.32 3.88
C ALA A 156 -9.05 27.37 4.27
N PHE A 157 -9.30 27.23 5.58
CA PHE A 157 -10.48 26.52 6.07
C PHE A 157 -11.74 27.41 6.07
N ALA A 158 -12.91 26.78 5.96
CA ALA A 158 -14.22 27.43 5.93
C ALA A 158 -14.46 28.36 7.13
N ALA A 159 -14.02 27.93 8.33
CA ALA A 159 -14.15 28.69 9.56
C ALA A 159 -13.25 29.94 9.62
N ALA A 160 -12.19 30.00 8.79
CA ALA A 160 -11.17 31.04 8.83
C ALA A 160 -10.63 31.38 7.43
N GLN A 161 -11.49 31.76 6.49
CA GLN A 161 -11.14 31.98 5.08
C GLN A 161 -10.11 33.10 4.81
N LYS A 162 -9.77 33.91 5.83
CA LYS A 162 -8.73 34.95 5.77
C LYS A 162 -7.38 34.51 6.33
N THR A 163 -7.30 33.29 6.87
CA THR A 163 -6.10 32.74 7.49
C THR A 163 -5.57 31.63 6.59
N PRO A 164 -4.36 31.78 6.03
CA PRO A 164 -3.79 30.77 5.16
C PRO A 164 -3.48 29.49 5.95
N VAL A 165 -3.69 28.36 5.29
CA VAL A 165 -3.26 27.04 5.76
C VAL A 165 -2.35 26.42 4.73
N THR A 166 -1.34 25.70 5.21
CA THR A 166 -0.37 24.98 4.36
C THR A 166 -0.62 23.48 4.35
N SER A 167 -1.60 22.99 5.09
CA SER A 167 -2.00 21.59 5.10
C SER A 167 -3.46 21.39 5.47
N PHE A 168 -4.03 20.31 4.98
CA PHE A 168 -5.39 19.82 5.29
C PHE A 168 -5.47 18.32 4.95
N THR A 169 -6.44 17.61 5.49
CA THR A 169 -6.63 16.17 5.19
C THR A 169 -7.62 15.95 4.05
N GLN A 170 -7.58 14.76 3.43
CA GLN A 170 -8.61 14.34 2.48
C GLN A 170 -10.01 14.36 3.13
N ALA A 171 -10.12 13.99 4.41
CA ALA A 171 -11.38 14.10 5.17
C ALA A 171 -11.90 15.56 5.29
N ASP A 172 -11.02 16.55 5.45
CA ASP A 172 -11.42 17.97 5.47
C ASP A 172 -12.00 18.42 4.13
N LEU A 173 -11.42 17.93 3.02
CA LEU A 173 -11.85 18.22 1.66
C LEU A 173 -13.23 17.60 1.37
N GLU A 174 -13.40 16.32 1.72
CA GLU A 174 -14.68 15.59 1.65
C GLU A 174 -15.75 16.27 2.52
N GLY A 175 -15.37 16.72 3.72
CA GLY A 175 -16.21 17.50 4.64
C GLY A 175 -16.49 18.93 4.17
N GLY A 176 -15.91 19.34 3.04
CA GLY A 176 -16.15 20.65 2.42
C GLY A 176 -15.60 21.84 3.19
N GLN A 177 -14.58 21.60 4.01
CA GLN A 177 -13.97 22.63 4.84
C GLN A 177 -12.87 23.41 4.11
N VAL A 178 -12.41 22.96 2.94
CA VAL A 178 -11.25 23.55 2.25
C VAL A 178 -11.67 24.53 1.15
N TYR A 179 -11.09 25.73 1.17
CA TYR A 179 -11.38 26.82 0.25
C TYR A 179 -10.09 27.40 -0.33
N PHE A 180 -10.16 27.90 -1.56
CA PHE A 180 -9.18 28.83 -2.10
C PHE A 180 -9.70 30.26 -1.97
N SER A 181 -8.92 31.16 -1.37
CA SER A 181 -9.24 32.58 -1.19
C SER A 181 -8.33 33.43 -2.08
N HIS A 182 -8.92 34.15 -3.04
CA HIS A 182 -8.20 35.09 -3.89
C HIS A 182 -7.80 36.35 -3.10
N ASP A 183 -6.60 36.87 -3.32
CA ASP A 183 -6.03 38.00 -2.56
C ASP A 183 -6.65 39.38 -2.89
N GLY A 184 -7.38 39.46 -4.00
CA GLY A 184 -8.06 40.67 -4.48
C GLY A 184 -7.25 41.50 -5.47
N SER A 185 -6.05 41.06 -5.85
CA SER A 185 -5.26 41.64 -6.93
C SER A 185 -6.00 41.59 -8.28
N ASP A 186 -5.56 42.36 -9.27
CA ASP A 186 -6.13 42.35 -10.62
C ASP A 186 -5.63 41.17 -11.48
N ALA A 187 -4.97 40.18 -10.86
CA ALA A 187 -4.50 39.00 -11.56
C ALA A 187 -5.69 38.18 -12.08
N THR A 188 -5.62 37.74 -13.34
CA THR A 188 -6.63 36.87 -13.95
C THR A 188 -6.35 35.38 -13.73
N LYS A 189 -5.21 35.07 -13.11
CA LYS A 189 -4.75 33.72 -12.80
C LYS A 189 -4.12 33.69 -11.42
N ALA A 190 -4.40 32.62 -10.70
CA ALA A 190 -3.80 32.25 -9.44
C ALA A 190 -3.42 30.75 -9.50
N GLN A 191 -2.59 30.29 -8.57
CA GLN A 191 -2.20 28.89 -8.51
C GLN A 191 -1.66 28.52 -7.13
N PHE A 192 -1.60 27.23 -6.85
CA PHE A 192 -0.85 26.66 -5.75
C PHE A 192 -0.45 25.23 -6.09
N ASP A 193 0.62 24.75 -5.49
CA ASP A 193 1.08 23.38 -5.67
C ASP A 193 0.64 22.51 -4.49
N VAL A 194 0.30 21.25 -4.78
CA VAL A 194 -0.12 20.26 -3.81
C VAL A 194 0.70 18.98 -3.92
N SER A 195 1.02 18.40 -2.76
CA SER A 195 1.46 17.01 -2.63
C SER A 195 0.65 16.37 -1.52
N VAL A 196 0.43 15.05 -1.58
CA VAL A 196 -0.24 14.31 -0.51
C VAL A 196 0.69 13.23 0.03
N ALA A 197 0.68 13.03 1.34
CA ALA A 197 1.38 11.96 2.01
C ALA A 197 0.43 11.19 2.94
N ASP A 198 0.68 9.90 3.07
CA ASP A 198 0.01 9.04 4.04
C ASP A 198 0.69 9.09 5.42
N ALA A 199 0.07 8.44 6.40
CA ALA A 199 0.57 8.37 7.79
C ALA A 199 1.90 7.60 7.93
N SER A 200 2.23 6.72 6.98
CA SER A 200 3.51 5.99 6.94
C SER A 200 4.65 6.80 6.32
N GLY A 201 4.33 7.94 5.70
CA GLY A 201 5.26 8.87 5.09
C GLY A 201 5.52 8.64 3.60
N ALA A 202 4.82 7.72 2.93
CA ALA A 202 4.87 7.69 1.47
C ALA A 202 4.05 8.85 0.89
N SER A 203 4.37 9.27 -0.32
CA SER A 203 3.79 10.47 -0.92
C SER A 203 3.47 10.28 -2.40
N SER A 204 2.62 11.17 -2.92
CA SER A 204 2.25 11.24 -4.33
C SER A 204 3.40 11.61 -5.28
N GLY A 205 4.61 11.83 -4.75
CA GLY A 205 5.77 12.26 -5.51
C GLY A 205 5.88 13.79 -5.62
N PRO A 206 6.40 14.33 -6.74
CA PRO A 206 6.51 15.77 -6.96
C PRO A 206 5.16 16.48 -6.81
N ALA A 207 5.20 17.72 -6.32
CA ALA A 207 3.99 18.51 -6.18
C ALA A 207 3.35 18.79 -7.56
N MET A 208 2.02 18.75 -7.61
CA MET A 208 1.20 19.05 -8.77
C MET A 208 0.60 20.44 -8.63
N THR A 209 0.56 21.22 -9.71
CA THR A 209 -0.02 22.56 -9.70
C THR A 209 -1.53 22.51 -9.90
N VAL A 210 -2.26 23.18 -9.02
CA VAL A 210 -3.68 23.52 -9.19
C VAL A 210 -3.76 24.91 -9.81
N HIS A 211 -4.41 25.00 -10.96
CA HIS A 211 -4.62 26.26 -11.66
C HIS A 211 -5.93 26.90 -11.23
N VAL A 212 -5.92 28.21 -11.00
CA VAL A 212 -7.10 28.95 -10.57
C VAL A 212 -7.37 30.10 -11.55
N ALA A 213 -8.47 30.00 -12.28
CA ALA A 213 -8.96 31.08 -13.15
C ALA A 213 -9.72 32.13 -12.34
N VAL A 214 -9.33 33.40 -12.46
CA VAL A 214 -9.93 34.50 -11.70
C VAL A 214 -10.92 35.26 -12.58
N ARG A 215 -12.19 35.25 -12.17
CA ARG A 215 -13.30 35.98 -12.80
C ARG A 215 -13.36 37.39 -12.23
N GLN A 216 -13.30 38.37 -13.12
CA GLN A 216 -13.47 39.80 -12.83
C GLN A 216 -14.95 40.14 -12.65
#